data_AF-A0A366F1C2-F1
#
_entry.id   AF-A0A366F1C2-F1
#
_cell.length_a   1.000
_cell.length_b   1.000
_cell.length_c   1.000
_cell.angle_alpha   90.00
_cell.angle_beta   90.00
_cell.angle_gamma   90.00
#
_symmetry.space_group_name_H-M   'P 1'
#
loop_
_entity.id
_entity.type
_entity.pdbx_description
1 polymer ?
#
loop_
_entity_poly.entity_id
_entity_poly.type
_entity_poly.pdbx_seq_one_letter_code
_entity_poly.pdbx_strand_id
1 'polypeptide(L)' 'MDNQEENIVLYKDDPDEHSGRCECGNNIFKSRVLDGKFYRKCQECGKTKIV' A
#
# COMPACT_ATOMS: atom_id res chain seq x y z
N MET A 1 -10.17 -18.18 -7.60
CA MET A 1 -10.89 -17.35 -6.62
C MET A 1 -9.87 -17.05 -5.54
N ASP A 2 -9.07 -16.03 -5.79
CA ASP A 2 -7.84 -15.75 -5.08
C ASP A 2 -8.15 -15.19 -3.69
N ASN A 3 -8.28 -16.10 -2.72
CA ASN A 3 -8.13 -15.80 -1.30
C ASN A 3 -6.63 -15.57 -1.04
N GLN A 4 -6.16 -14.36 -1.30
CA GLN A 4 -4.91 -13.89 -0.71
C GLN A 4 -5.30 -12.86 0.36
N GLU A 5 -5.12 -13.25 1.62
CA GLU A 5 -5.04 -12.32 2.75
C GLU A 5 -3.81 -11.41 2.54
N GLU A 6 -3.91 -10.46 1.60
CA GLU A 6 -2.98 -9.35 1.52
C GLU A 6 -3.15 -8.56 2.81
N ASN A 7 -2.11 -8.48 3.65
CA ASN A 7 -2.08 -7.59 4.81
C ASN A 7 -2.18 -6.15 4.32
N ILE A 8 -3.42 -5.70 4.17
CA ILE A 8 -3.77 -4.38 3.67
C ILE A 8 -3.92 -3.46 4.86
N VAL A 9 -3.05 -2.46 4.95
CA VAL A 9 -3.05 -1.48 6.04
C VAL A 9 -3.73 -0.21 5.56
N LEU A 10 -4.56 0.43 6.39
CA LEU A 10 -5.13 1.74 6.05
C LEU A 10 -4.07 2.81 6.30
N TYR A 11 -3.96 3.77 5.38
CA TYR A 11 -3.06 4.91 5.53
C TYR A 11 -3.36 5.73 6.79
N LYS A 12 -4.61 5.70 7.28
CA LYS A 12 -4.98 6.32 8.56
C LYS A 12 -4.33 5.66 9.78
N ASP A 13 -4.19 4.34 9.76
CA ASP A 13 -3.60 3.58 10.87
C ASP A 13 -2.07 3.60 10.82
N ASP A 14 -1.50 3.71 9.62
CA ASP A 14 -0.07 3.69 9.37
C ASP A 14 0.31 4.70 8.28
N PRO A 15 0.29 6.01 8.60
CA PRO A 15 0.65 7.06 7.65
C PRO A 15 2.12 6.92 7.24
N ASP A 16 2.45 7.32 6.02
CA ASP A 16 3.84 7.36 5.61
C ASP A 16 4.60 8.40 6.44
N GLU A 17 5.70 8.00 7.08
CA GLU A 17 6.58 8.92 7.82
C GLU A 17 7.08 10.05 6.91
N HIS A 18 7.36 9.72 5.65
CA HIS A 18 7.70 10.65 4.58
C HIS A 18 6.69 10.50 3.43
N SER A 19 5.89 11.53 3.18
CA SER A 19 4.86 11.52 2.12
C SER A 19 5.41 11.00 0.79
N GLY A 20 4.77 9.96 0.25
CA GLY A 20 5.17 9.36 -1.03
C GLY A 20 6.32 8.36 -0.94
N ARG A 21 6.79 8.01 0.27
CA ARG A 21 7.76 6.92 0.50
C ARG A 21 7.17 5.84 1.37
N CYS A 22 7.60 4.61 1.11
CA CYS A 22 7.34 3.49 1.99
C CYS A 22 8.30 3.58 3.17
N GLU A 23 7.97 2.95 4.29
CA GLU A 23 8.90 2.85 5.43
C GLU A 23 10.22 2.14 5.09
N CYS A 24 10.27 1.33 4.03
CA CYS A 24 11.52 0.75 3.53
C CYS A 24 12.40 1.75 2.74
N GLY A 25 11.94 2.98 2.53
CA GLY A 25 12.66 4.05 1.80
C GLY A 25 12.33 4.15 0.31
N ASN A 26 11.72 3.11 -0.27
CA ASN A 26 11.32 3.08 -1.68
C ASN A 26 10.19 4.09 -1.99
N ASN A 27 10.22 4.63 -3.21
CA ASN A 27 9.22 5.56 -3.76
C ASN A 27 8.43 4.99 -4.95
N ILE A 28 8.68 3.74 -5.34
CA ILE A 28 8.02 3.09 -6.48
C ILE A 28 6.87 2.20 -5.98
N PHE A 29 5.66 2.50 -6.41
CA PHE A 29 4.45 1.78 -6.02
C PHE A 29 3.64 1.30 -7.21
N LYS A 30 3.06 0.10 -7.07
CA LYS A 30 2.00 -0.39 -7.93
C LYS A 30 0.66 0.00 -7.32
N SER A 31 -0.08 0.86 -8.00
CA SER A 31 -1.41 1.28 -7.58
C SER A 31 -2.51 0.45 -8.25
N ARG A 32 -3.59 0.14 -7.52
CA ARG A 32 -4.84 -0.39 -8.07
C ARG A 32 -6.04 0.29 -7.41
N VAL A 33 -7.13 0.45 -8.14
CA VAL A 33 -8.41 0.90 -7.58
C VAL A 33 -9.34 -0.31 -7.54
N LEU A 34 -9.93 -0.58 -6.38
CA LEU A 34 -10.89 -1.67 -6.20
C LEU A 34 -11.96 -1.21 -5.19
N ASP A 35 -13.24 -1.38 -5.53
CA ASP A 35 -14.37 -0.97 -4.69
C ASP A 35 -14.30 0.51 -4.23
N GLY A 36 -13.83 1.40 -5.10
CA GLY A 36 -13.68 2.83 -4.80
C GLY A 36 -12.55 3.18 -3.83
N LYS A 37 -11.72 2.20 -3.43
CA LYS A 37 -10.55 2.38 -2.58
C LYS A 37 -9.27 2.39 -3.42
N PHE A 38 -8.32 3.23 -3.07
CA PHE A 38 -7.02 3.29 -3.73
C PHE A 38 -6.00 2.46 -2.97
N TYR A 39 -5.54 1.37 -3.57
CA TYR A 39 -4.52 0.51 -2.99
C TYR A 39 -3.16 0.86 -3.60
N ARG A 40 -2.17 1.03 -2.74
CA ARG A 40 -0.79 1.33 -3.10
C ARG A 40 0.10 0.23 -2.55
N LYS A 41 0.69 -0.58 -3.44
CA LYS A 41 1.62 -1.66 -3.09
C LYS A 41 3.05 -1.23 -3.35
N CYS A 42 3.90 -1.24 -2.33
CA CYS A 42 5.34 -1.03 -2.50
C CYS A 42 5.93 -2.15 -3.35
N GLN A 43 6.67 -1.81 -4.40
CA GLN A 43 7.30 -2.82 -5.26
C GLN A 43 8.51 -3.50 -4.61
N GLU A 44 9.07 -2.90 -3.56
CA GLU A 44 10.26 -3.42 -2.89
C GLU A 44 9.89 -4.33 -1.72
N CYS A 45 9.15 -3.84 -0.72
CA CYS A 45 8.77 -4.64 0.45
C CYS A 45 7.42 -5.37 0.30
N GLY A 46 6.65 -5.08 -0.75
CA GLY A 46 5.35 -5.71 -0.99
C GLY A 46 4.20 -5.21 -0.10
N LYS A 47 4.44 -4.26 0.81
CA LYS A 47 3.41 -3.68 1.70
C LYS A 47 2.32 -2.99 0.87
N THR A 48 1.07 -3.35 1.11
CA THR A 48 -0.09 -2.73 0.45
C THR A 48 -0.80 -1.82 1.45
N LYS A 49 -0.92 -0.54 1.11
CA LYS A 49 -1.68 0.45 1.87
C LYS A 49 -2.93 0.89 1.11
N ILE A 50 -4.06 1.06 1.80
CA ILE A 50 -5.22 1.78 1.25
C ILE A 50 -5.08 3.24 1.61
N VAL A 51 -5.02 4.11 0.60
CA VAL A 51 -5.05 5.57 0.72
C VAL A 51 -6.48 6.07 0.61
#